data_AF-A0A967RRF8-F1
#
_entry.id   AF-A0A967RRF8-F1
#
_cell.length_a   1.000
_cell.length_b   1.000
_cell.length_c   1.000
_cell.angle_alpha   90.00
_cell.angle_beta   90.00
_cell.angle_gamma   90.00
#
_symmetry.space_group_name_H-M   'P 1'
#
loop_
_entity.id
_entity.type
_entity.pdbx_description
1 polymer ?
#
loop_
_entity_poly.entity_id
_entity_poly.type
_entity_poly.pdbx_seq_one_letter_code
_entity_poly.pdbx_strand_id
1 'polypeptide(L)'
;MIGNVGNTEPQKHKAKSLIFIVVCFVLFAQVFLQEATACCVTDAEMWVGKTSSEASNKEHTSIAICRDSTVYFYAECTVDADSEGRPIKWTFDFGDGSSTTKYTYDSSSGPTSSGTYSETASHEYMSIDDSPYTAKVTVQREDAPGCGSKTDTCAVTVVEVESVDTDPAGQEVACTNEDVTFRVVTSTSGNYDLIYWWGGGTPETQEGGETFTTNWSSAGTKIVWAECDDCSESREIDIIDGFTVIPTLAVVCDNETKDFEAWICVNGTVENVTADSTFSTSNGSMKKPNGEESGPDNYRLHTDTPSSSVNSDWVRATYNGQTTDSDHDCDLTVRCCCTPQLSHISAQKYVSLLVGVEATIKTRYGDLCCEDCPLQPGGLQAAILGIIDDDYGAFGETGYLRTMSAGEIGQARFAEVKGPGNHQKLDWQGAPSEGSINTYRAEFDKSTGIWTFYYNETAWHTWPDFASYWDDKTCGRVYWSGEVHNLEDDMPGTSGNKCNFTGCQYKKDGGSYQPAGLTEADVADSTDKWGAEHVSGTAFNIWDKEPGEKTCP
;
A
#
# COMPACT_ATOMS: atom_id res chain seq x y z
N MET A 1 -77.93 -71.86 72.15
CA MET A 1 -79.16 -71.08 71.92
C MET A 1 -79.19 -70.71 70.44
N ILE A 2 -80.26 -71.16 69.75
CA ILE A 2 -80.97 -70.55 68.59
C ILE A 2 -80.07 -70.05 67.42
N GLY A 3 -80.16 -70.51 66.16
CA GLY A 3 -81.10 -71.38 65.47
C GLY A 3 -81.14 -71.01 63.97
N ASN A 4 -81.31 -72.02 63.10
CA ASN A 4 -81.92 -71.98 61.75
C ASN A 4 -81.26 -71.13 60.64
N VAL A 5 -81.40 -71.37 59.33
CA VAL A 5 -81.90 -72.41 58.39
C VAL A 5 -81.47 -71.87 57.02
N GLY A 6 -81.13 -72.73 56.04
CA GLY A 6 -81.21 -72.31 54.63
C GLY A 6 -80.32 -73.07 53.65
N ASN A 7 -80.85 -74.15 53.08
CA ASN A 7 -80.39 -74.76 51.82
C ASN A 7 -80.60 -73.79 50.63
N THR A 8 -79.71 -73.82 49.61
CA THR A 8 -80.07 -74.04 48.18
C THR A 8 -78.85 -74.04 47.24
N GLU A 9 -78.72 -75.15 46.51
CA GLU A 9 -78.23 -75.42 45.14
C GLU A 9 -76.98 -74.77 44.48
N PRO A 10 -76.31 -75.52 43.55
CA PRO A 10 -74.96 -75.22 43.09
C PRO A 10 -74.92 -74.45 41.75
N GLN A 11 -74.46 -73.19 41.76
CA GLN A 11 -74.12 -72.45 40.53
C GLN A 11 -72.71 -72.80 40.03
N LYS A 12 -72.57 -73.98 39.41
CA LYS A 12 -71.30 -74.50 38.86
C LYS A 12 -70.97 -74.01 37.43
N HIS A 13 -71.57 -72.90 36.97
CA HIS A 13 -71.38 -72.36 35.60
C HIS A 13 -70.82 -70.93 35.51
N LYS A 14 -70.64 -70.18 36.61
CA LYS A 14 -70.09 -68.81 36.54
C LYS A 14 -68.56 -68.72 36.65
N ALA A 15 -67.89 -69.73 37.21
CA ALA A 15 -66.44 -69.74 37.33
C ALA A 15 -65.71 -69.98 35.99
N LYS A 16 -66.35 -70.70 35.05
CA LYS A 16 -65.74 -70.95 33.73
C LYS A 16 -65.77 -69.71 32.83
N SER A 17 -66.82 -68.88 32.84
CA SER A 17 -66.86 -67.64 32.05
C SER A 17 -65.94 -66.55 32.59
N LEU A 18 -65.77 -66.43 33.91
CA LEU A 18 -64.86 -65.41 34.48
C LEU A 18 -63.38 -65.76 34.26
N ILE A 19 -63.02 -67.05 34.36
CA ILE A 19 -61.67 -67.52 34.05
C ILE A 19 -61.38 -67.42 32.55
N PHE A 20 -62.35 -67.68 31.68
CA PHE A 20 -62.17 -67.50 30.23
C PHE A 20 -62.01 -66.01 29.87
N ILE A 21 -62.74 -65.10 30.52
CA ILE A 21 -62.58 -63.65 30.30
C ILE A 21 -61.24 -63.15 30.85
N VAL A 22 -60.79 -63.58 32.03
CA VAL A 22 -59.49 -63.16 32.59
C VAL A 22 -58.33 -63.76 31.81
N VAL A 23 -58.41 -65.03 31.37
CA VAL A 23 -57.38 -65.65 30.51
C VAL A 23 -57.39 -65.01 29.11
N CYS A 24 -58.56 -64.68 28.54
CA CYS A 24 -58.61 -63.90 27.31
C CYS A 24 -58.09 -62.48 27.50
N PHE A 25 -58.30 -61.82 28.63
CA PHE A 25 -57.79 -60.46 28.90
C PHE A 25 -56.27 -60.47 29.18
N VAL A 26 -55.74 -61.49 29.84
CA VAL A 26 -54.30 -61.68 30.06
C VAL A 26 -53.60 -62.10 28.76
N LEU A 27 -54.22 -62.94 27.94
CA LEU A 27 -53.70 -63.30 26.61
C LEU A 27 -53.85 -62.14 25.61
N PHE A 28 -54.94 -61.36 25.63
CA PHE A 28 -55.06 -60.13 24.84
C PHE A 28 -54.07 -59.07 25.32
N ALA A 29 -53.87 -58.91 26.64
CA ALA A 29 -52.90 -57.97 27.18
C ALA A 29 -51.46 -58.40 26.83
N GLN A 30 -51.13 -59.70 26.83
CA GLN A 30 -49.80 -60.17 26.41
C GLN A 30 -49.58 -60.10 24.89
N VAL A 31 -50.62 -60.24 24.07
CA VAL A 31 -50.54 -59.97 22.63
C VAL A 31 -50.40 -58.47 22.35
N PHE A 32 -51.05 -57.60 23.12
CA PHE A 32 -50.86 -56.15 23.02
C PHE A 32 -49.55 -55.63 23.64
N LEU A 33 -48.90 -56.40 24.52
CA LEU A 33 -47.59 -56.08 25.11
C LEU A 33 -46.41 -56.62 24.29
N GLN A 34 -46.65 -57.44 23.25
CA GLN A 34 -45.59 -58.00 22.39
C GLN A 34 -45.44 -57.33 21.02
N GLU A 35 -46.31 -56.39 20.63
CA GLU A 35 -46.18 -55.66 19.34
C GLU A 35 -45.68 -54.22 19.47
N ALA A 36 -45.21 -53.82 20.65
CA ALA A 36 -44.43 -52.60 20.81
C ALA A 36 -42.93 -52.93 20.96
N THR A 37 -42.38 -53.84 20.13
CA THR A 37 -40.94 -53.81 19.86
C THR A 37 -40.70 -52.52 19.08
N ALA A 38 -40.35 -51.49 19.84
CA ALA A 38 -40.30 -50.12 19.40
C ALA A 38 -39.33 -50.02 18.22
N CYS A 39 -39.84 -49.66 17.04
CA CYS A 39 -39.08 -49.46 15.80
C CYS A 39 -38.17 -48.22 15.90
N CYS A 40 -37.23 -48.21 16.84
CA CYS A 40 -36.56 -46.99 17.28
C CYS A 40 -35.07 -46.99 16.95
N VAL A 41 -34.51 -45.78 16.99
CA VAL A 41 -33.06 -45.59 17.03
C VAL A 41 -32.60 -45.96 18.44
N THR A 42 -31.73 -46.97 18.52
CA THR A 42 -31.24 -47.50 19.81
C THR A 42 -29.99 -46.75 20.27
N ASP A 43 -29.18 -46.32 19.32
CA ASP A 43 -27.91 -45.65 19.55
C ASP A 43 -27.57 -44.69 18.39
N ALA A 44 -26.81 -43.65 18.70
CA ALA A 44 -26.26 -42.71 17.71
C ALA A 44 -24.88 -42.22 18.18
N GLU A 45 -23.89 -42.27 17.31
CA GLU A 45 -22.52 -41.84 17.56
C GLU A 45 -22.07 -40.89 16.44
N MET A 46 -21.25 -39.89 16.78
CA MET A 46 -20.70 -38.92 15.84
C MET A 46 -19.19 -38.72 16.02
N TRP A 47 -18.51 -38.57 14.89
CA TRP A 47 -17.08 -38.30 14.79
C TRP A 47 -16.81 -37.18 13.80
N VAL A 48 -15.64 -36.57 13.93
CA VAL A 48 -15.26 -35.37 13.17
C VAL A 48 -13.85 -35.52 12.57
N GLY A 49 -13.59 -34.91 11.41
CA GLY A 49 -12.28 -34.90 10.77
C GLY A 49 -12.12 -33.78 9.74
N LYS A 50 -10.88 -33.46 9.34
CA LYS A 50 -10.60 -32.48 8.27
C LYS A 50 -10.85 -33.07 6.88
N THR A 51 -10.84 -34.39 6.77
CA THR A 51 -11.27 -35.13 5.58
C THR A 51 -12.40 -36.11 5.90
N SER A 52 -13.17 -36.49 4.87
CA SER A 52 -14.21 -37.51 5.03
C SER A 52 -13.65 -38.87 5.49
N SER A 53 -12.42 -39.19 5.09
CA SER A 53 -11.69 -40.38 5.54
C SER A 53 -11.32 -40.32 7.02
N GLU A 54 -10.82 -39.18 7.51
CA GLU A 54 -10.47 -39.01 8.92
C GLU A 54 -11.71 -39.13 9.82
N ALA A 55 -12.81 -38.46 9.45
CA ALA A 55 -14.07 -38.54 10.19
C ALA A 55 -14.58 -40.00 10.27
N SER A 56 -14.40 -40.77 9.20
CA SER A 56 -14.84 -42.18 9.14
C SER A 56 -13.99 -43.15 9.96
N ASN A 57 -12.77 -42.76 10.39
CA ASN A 57 -11.89 -43.60 11.21
C ASN A 57 -12.29 -43.60 12.69
N LYS A 58 -13.27 -42.79 13.10
CA LYS A 58 -13.83 -42.75 14.46
C LYS A 58 -12.84 -42.30 15.55
N GLU A 59 -11.80 -41.56 15.17
CA GLU A 59 -10.66 -41.25 16.06
C GLU A 59 -10.88 -40.00 16.92
N HIS A 60 -11.74 -39.07 16.50
CA HIS A 60 -11.86 -37.76 17.13
C HIS A 60 -13.29 -37.41 17.55
N THR A 61 -13.46 -37.04 18.83
CA THR A 61 -14.68 -36.43 19.40
C THR A 61 -14.56 -34.91 19.57
N SER A 62 -13.37 -34.38 19.27
CA SER A 62 -13.10 -32.94 19.17
C SER A 62 -12.05 -32.68 18.09
N ILE A 63 -12.15 -31.56 17.39
CA ILE A 63 -11.15 -31.13 16.40
C ILE A 63 -10.86 -29.65 16.57
N ALA A 64 -9.60 -29.27 16.34
CA ALA A 64 -9.22 -27.88 16.13
C ALA A 64 -8.96 -27.68 14.64
N ILE A 65 -9.60 -26.67 14.05
CA ILE A 65 -9.50 -26.33 12.63
C ILE A 65 -9.26 -24.84 12.47
N CYS A 66 -8.72 -24.44 11.33
CA CYS A 66 -8.55 -23.04 11.05
C CYS A 66 -9.86 -22.45 10.52
N ARG A 67 -10.04 -21.14 10.61
CA ARG A 67 -11.22 -20.46 10.06
C ARG A 67 -11.38 -20.78 8.58
N ASP A 68 -12.64 -20.84 8.13
CA ASP A 68 -13.05 -21.16 6.75
C ASP A 68 -12.69 -22.59 6.27
N SER A 69 -12.15 -23.43 7.16
CA SER A 69 -11.91 -24.84 6.86
C SER A 69 -13.21 -25.63 6.80
N THR A 70 -13.30 -26.53 5.82
CA THR A 70 -14.39 -27.52 5.78
C THR A 70 -14.13 -28.64 6.79
N VAL A 71 -15.10 -28.85 7.67
CA VAL A 71 -15.14 -29.95 8.62
C VAL A 71 -16.08 -31.04 8.12
N TYR A 72 -15.67 -32.30 8.23
CA TYR A 72 -16.51 -33.45 7.91
C TYR A 72 -17.00 -34.13 9.19
N PHE A 73 -18.30 -34.39 9.25
CA PHE A 73 -18.97 -35.11 10.32
C PHE A 73 -19.42 -36.47 9.79
N TYR A 74 -19.05 -37.52 10.50
CA TYR A 74 -19.50 -38.88 10.24
C TYR A 74 -20.36 -39.31 11.42
N ALA A 75 -21.57 -39.81 11.15
CA ALA A 75 -22.46 -40.31 12.18
C ALA A 75 -22.92 -41.73 11.85
N GLU A 76 -23.04 -42.56 12.89
CA GLU A 76 -23.64 -43.88 12.81
C GLU A 76 -24.80 -43.99 13.77
N CYS A 77 -25.78 -44.82 13.42
CA CYS A 77 -26.85 -45.19 14.32
C CYS A 77 -27.18 -46.68 14.17
N THR A 78 -27.68 -47.26 15.26
CA THR A 78 -28.26 -48.62 15.22
C THR A 78 -29.77 -48.51 15.35
N VAL A 79 -30.49 -49.12 14.41
CA VAL A 79 -31.96 -49.16 14.43
C VAL A 79 -32.47 -50.59 14.57
N ASP A 80 -33.58 -50.73 15.29
CA ASP A 80 -34.33 -51.99 15.34
C ASP A 80 -35.09 -52.24 14.03
N ALA A 81 -35.52 -53.49 13.81
CA ALA A 81 -36.30 -53.87 12.64
C ALA A 81 -37.64 -53.11 12.61
N ASP A 82 -38.05 -52.65 11.42
CA ASP A 82 -39.26 -51.86 11.23
C ASP A 82 -40.05 -52.40 10.04
N SER A 83 -41.16 -53.08 10.31
CA SER A 83 -42.00 -53.64 9.25
C SER A 83 -42.61 -52.59 8.32
N GLU A 84 -42.68 -51.32 8.76
CA GLU A 84 -43.27 -50.22 7.99
C GLU A 84 -42.28 -49.56 7.03
N GLY A 85 -40.99 -49.90 7.14
CA GLY A 85 -39.95 -49.36 6.25
C GLY A 85 -39.91 -47.83 6.29
N ARG A 86 -39.77 -47.22 7.48
CA ARG A 86 -39.70 -45.76 7.61
C ARG A 86 -38.26 -45.25 7.46
N PRO A 87 -38.03 -44.12 6.77
CA PRO A 87 -36.69 -43.60 6.54
C PRO A 87 -36.04 -43.13 7.85
N ILE A 88 -34.70 -43.16 7.86
CA ILE A 88 -33.89 -42.63 8.97
C ILE A 88 -33.60 -41.18 8.65
N LYS A 89 -34.04 -40.27 9.52
CA LYS A 89 -33.79 -38.84 9.43
C LYS A 89 -32.60 -38.47 10.31
N TRP A 90 -31.62 -37.82 9.70
CA TRP A 90 -30.44 -37.27 10.34
C TRP A 90 -30.52 -35.76 10.31
N THR A 91 -30.43 -35.13 11.48
CA THR A 91 -30.32 -33.67 11.59
C THR A 91 -28.95 -33.35 12.18
N PHE A 92 -28.08 -32.76 11.39
CA PHE A 92 -26.80 -32.22 11.83
C PHE A 92 -27.00 -30.74 12.14
N ASP A 93 -26.72 -30.35 13.38
CA ASP A 93 -26.72 -28.98 13.89
C ASP A 93 -25.27 -28.63 14.21
N PHE A 94 -24.70 -27.65 13.51
CA PHE A 94 -23.26 -27.39 13.56
C PHE A 94 -22.85 -26.49 14.74
N GLY A 95 -23.82 -26.00 15.52
CA GLY A 95 -23.60 -25.20 16.72
C GLY A 95 -23.46 -23.69 16.48
N ASP A 96 -23.35 -23.26 15.23
CA ASP A 96 -23.28 -21.85 14.80
C ASP A 96 -24.64 -21.28 14.34
N GLY A 97 -25.72 -22.02 14.61
CA GLY A 97 -27.08 -21.71 14.16
C GLY A 97 -27.42 -22.27 12.77
N SER A 98 -26.47 -22.87 12.06
CA SER A 98 -26.70 -23.60 10.82
C SER A 98 -26.96 -25.09 11.07
N SER A 99 -27.72 -25.72 10.17
CA SER A 99 -28.02 -27.15 10.23
C SER A 99 -28.35 -27.74 8.87
N THR A 100 -28.20 -29.04 8.73
CA THR A 100 -28.65 -29.78 7.54
C THR A 100 -29.42 -31.03 7.94
N THR A 101 -30.35 -31.45 7.10
CA THR A 101 -31.15 -32.66 7.29
C THR A 101 -30.96 -33.60 6.12
N LYS A 102 -30.64 -34.87 6.43
CA LYS A 102 -30.45 -35.94 5.46
C LYS A 102 -31.35 -37.12 5.78
N TYR A 103 -31.62 -37.93 4.77
CA TYR A 103 -32.44 -39.13 4.89
C TYR A 103 -31.69 -40.32 4.29
N THR A 104 -31.52 -41.39 5.06
CA THR A 104 -31.06 -42.66 4.51
C THR A 104 -32.25 -43.41 3.93
N TYR A 105 -32.11 -43.81 2.66
CA TYR A 105 -33.16 -44.29 1.75
C TYR A 105 -34.10 -43.20 1.25
N ASP A 106 -34.77 -43.42 0.10
CA ASP A 106 -35.71 -42.44 -0.44
C ASP A 106 -36.79 -42.10 0.59
N SER A 107 -37.34 -40.89 0.52
CA SER A 107 -38.33 -40.37 1.48
C SER A 107 -39.64 -41.17 1.56
N SER A 108 -39.71 -42.35 0.93
CA SER A 108 -40.86 -43.24 0.88
C SER A 108 -40.57 -44.70 1.28
N SER A 109 -39.31 -45.11 1.50
CA SER A 109 -38.97 -46.50 1.83
C SER A 109 -37.67 -46.66 2.60
N GLY A 110 -37.73 -46.76 3.93
CA GLY A 110 -36.61 -47.04 4.82
C GLY A 110 -36.36 -48.53 5.12
N PRO A 111 -35.35 -48.82 5.95
CA PRO A 111 -34.89 -50.18 6.19
C PRO A 111 -35.87 -50.98 7.06
N THR A 112 -36.16 -52.20 6.61
CA THR A 112 -37.05 -53.13 7.32
C THR A 112 -36.34 -54.09 8.26
N SER A 113 -35.02 -54.26 8.10
CA SER A 113 -34.17 -55.04 9.01
C SER A 113 -33.42 -54.15 10.00
N SER A 114 -33.16 -54.71 11.19
CA SER A 114 -32.24 -54.11 12.15
C SER A 114 -30.84 -54.01 11.56
N GLY A 115 -30.10 -52.96 11.88
CA GLY A 115 -28.73 -52.79 11.40
C GLY A 115 -28.13 -51.46 11.79
N THR A 116 -26.85 -51.30 11.43
CA THR A 116 -26.10 -50.05 11.56
C THR A 116 -26.19 -49.29 10.24
N TYR A 117 -26.49 -48.00 10.34
CA TYR A 117 -26.59 -47.09 9.23
C TYR A 117 -25.70 -45.89 9.51
N SER A 118 -25.17 -45.29 8.45
CA SER A 118 -24.23 -44.18 8.55
C SER A 118 -24.64 -43.04 7.61
N GLU A 119 -24.29 -41.82 7.98
CA GLU A 119 -24.45 -40.64 7.14
C GLU A 119 -23.28 -39.68 7.37
N THR A 120 -22.99 -38.86 6.36
CA THR A 120 -21.94 -37.83 6.44
C THR A 120 -22.54 -36.44 6.28
N ALA A 121 -21.92 -35.44 6.86
CA ALA A 121 -22.19 -34.03 6.56
C ALA A 121 -20.86 -33.26 6.48
N SER A 122 -20.87 -32.12 5.83
CA SER A 122 -19.74 -31.18 5.85
C SER A 122 -20.24 -29.77 6.14
N HIS A 123 -19.40 -28.97 6.77
CA HIS A 123 -19.72 -27.58 7.14
C HIS A 123 -18.45 -26.71 7.15
N GLU A 124 -18.61 -25.44 6.81
CA GLU A 124 -17.54 -24.43 6.88
C GLU A 124 -17.84 -23.47 8.04
N TYR A 125 -16.90 -23.33 8.98
CA TYR A 125 -17.05 -22.42 10.12
C TYR A 125 -16.43 -21.06 9.79
N MET A 126 -17.30 -20.04 9.62
CA MET A 126 -16.90 -18.71 9.14
C MET A 126 -16.56 -17.70 10.25
N SER A 127 -16.76 -18.07 11.53
CA SER A 127 -16.55 -17.21 12.69
C SER A 127 -15.76 -17.93 13.78
N ILE A 128 -15.05 -17.13 14.59
CA ILE A 128 -14.37 -17.57 15.81
C ILE A 128 -15.13 -17.17 17.08
N ASP A 129 -16.13 -16.28 16.98
CA ASP A 129 -16.76 -15.61 18.13
C ASP A 129 -17.45 -16.59 19.09
N ASP A 130 -17.92 -17.71 18.57
CA ASP A 130 -18.64 -18.75 19.30
C ASP A 130 -17.81 -20.04 19.47
N SER A 131 -16.51 -19.99 19.15
CA SER A 131 -15.57 -21.10 19.33
C SER A 131 -15.31 -21.35 20.84
N PRO A 132 -15.31 -22.61 21.33
CA PRO A 132 -15.58 -23.84 20.58
C PRO A 132 -17.08 -24.07 20.32
N TYR A 133 -17.40 -24.49 19.09
CA TYR A 133 -18.73 -24.91 18.68
C TYR A 133 -19.06 -26.31 19.22
N THR A 134 -20.32 -26.54 19.59
CA THR A 134 -20.82 -27.88 19.91
C THR A 134 -21.71 -28.36 18.78
N ALA A 135 -21.14 -29.12 17.84
CA ALA A 135 -21.92 -29.76 16.80
C ALA A 135 -22.70 -30.95 17.38
N LYS A 136 -23.88 -31.22 16.84
CA LYS A 136 -24.84 -32.18 17.35
C LYS A 136 -25.49 -32.92 16.19
N VAL A 137 -25.51 -34.25 16.24
CA VAL A 137 -26.36 -35.06 15.36
C VAL A 137 -27.59 -35.52 16.12
N THR A 138 -28.76 -35.44 15.50
CA THR A 138 -30.00 -36.04 16.01
C THR A 138 -30.54 -37.02 14.99
N VAL A 139 -30.76 -38.26 15.42
CA VAL A 139 -31.22 -39.34 14.57
C VAL A 139 -32.59 -39.81 15.04
N GLN A 140 -33.53 -39.89 14.12
CA GLN A 140 -34.90 -40.35 14.40
C GLN A 140 -35.47 -41.15 13.23
N ARG A 141 -36.41 -42.05 13.50
CA ARG A 141 -37.29 -42.60 12.45
C ARG A 141 -38.48 -41.67 12.26
N GLU A 142 -38.76 -41.30 11.01
CA GLU A 142 -39.87 -40.42 10.68
C GLU A 142 -41.21 -41.13 10.94
N ASP A 143 -42.19 -40.42 11.54
CA ASP A 143 -43.56 -40.92 11.78
C ASP A 143 -43.69 -42.23 12.58
N ALA A 144 -42.76 -42.50 13.49
CA ALA A 144 -42.87 -43.57 14.49
C ALA A 144 -43.36 -43.02 15.85
N PRO A 145 -44.69 -42.88 16.07
CA PRO A 145 -45.21 -42.40 17.35
C PRO A 145 -44.74 -43.32 18.49
N GLY A 146 -43.96 -42.77 19.41
CA GLY A 146 -43.39 -43.50 20.55
C GLY A 146 -41.89 -43.82 20.43
N CYS A 147 -41.25 -43.54 19.30
CA CYS A 147 -39.80 -43.64 19.17
C CYS A 147 -39.10 -42.33 19.54
N GLY A 148 -38.26 -42.40 20.58
CA GLY A 148 -37.38 -41.28 20.94
C GLY A 148 -36.30 -41.06 19.88
N SER A 149 -35.90 -39.81 19.71
CA SER A 149 -34.68 -39.47 18.99
C SER A 149 -33.44 -39.83 19.84
N LYS A 150 -32.32 -40.07 19.17
CA LYS A 150 -31.00 -40.18 19.78
C LYS A 150 -30.14 -39.02 19.32
N THR A 151 -29.25 -38.57 20.21
CA THR A 151 -28.42 -37.41 19.99
C THR A 151 -27.01 -37.69 20.46
N ASP A 152 -26.04 -37.26 19.68
CA ASP A 152 -24.63 -37.21 20.07
C ASP A 152 -24.02 -35.86 19.69
N THR A 153 -22.89 -35.51 20.30
CA THR A 153 -22.25 -34.19 20.16
C THR A 153 -20.73 -34.29 20.03
N CYS A 154 -20.12 -33.38 19.27
CA CYS A 154 -18.66 -33.21 19.21
C CYS A 154 -18.29 -31.73 19.32
N ALA A 155 -17.10 -31.45 19.84
CA ALA A 155 -16.59 -30.08 19.95
C ALA A 155 -15.73 -29.70 18.74
N VAL A 156 -15.95 -28.51 18.17
CA VAL A 156 -15.12 -27.95 17.09
C VAL A 156 -14.51 -26.63 17.57
N THR A 157 -13.21 -26.59 17.74
CA THR A 157 -12.46 -25.37 18.05
C THR A 157 -11.98 -24.75 16.76
N VAL A 158 -12.46 -23.55 16.44
CA VAL A 158 -11.93 -22.76 15.33
C VAL A 158 -10.78 -21.90 15.85
N VAL A 159 -9.66 -21.96 15.14
CA VAL A 159 -8.41 -21.26 15.42
C VAL A 159 -8.14 -20.28 14.27
N GLU A 160 -7.72 -19.08 14.61
CA GLU A 160 -7.28 -18.07 13.64
C GLU A 160 -5.90 -17.58 14.08
N VAL A 161 -5.03 -17.33 13.12
CA VAL A 161 -3.76 -16.65 13.38
C VAL A 161 -4.07 -15.17 13.50
N GLU A 162 -3.87 -14.58 14.68
CA GLU A 162 -4.20 -13.17 14.94
C GLU A 162 -3.04 -12.24 14.61
N SER A 163 -1.80 -12.66 14.90
CA SER A 163 -0.60 -11.88 14.58
C SER A 163 0.66 -12.73 14.66
N VAL A 164 1.71 -12.26 13.96
CA VAL A 164 3.09 -12.70 14.10
C VAL A 164 3.94 -11.50 14.50
N ASP A 165 4.76 -11.65 15.53
CA ASP A 165 5.73 -10.64 15.96
C ASP A 165 7.08 -11.30 16.28
N THR A 166 8.12 -10.50 16.44
CA THR A 166 9.44 -10.96 16.89
C THR A 166 9.47 -11.17 18.42
N ASP A 167 10.47 -11.92 18.91
CA ASP A 167 10.74 -12.11 20.34
C ASP A 167 12.23 -11.78 20.59
N PRO A 168 12.54 -10.59 21.16
CA PRO A 168 11.60 -9.65 21.80
C PRO A 168 10.69 -8.92 20.80
N ALA A 169 9.47 -8.61 21.28
CA ALA A 169 8.44 -7.92 20.50
C ALA A 169 8.93 -6.60 19.89
N GLY A 170 8.60 -6.38 18.61
CA GLY A 170 8.96 -5.17 17.89
C GLY A 170 10.42 -5.08 17.44
N GLN A 171 11.20 -6.15 17.47
CA GLN A 171 12.48 -6.18 16.75
C GLN A 171 12.23 -6.01 15.25
N GLU A 172 12.82 -4.97 14.65
CA GLU A 172 12.68 -4.62 13.23
C GLU A 172 13.93 -5.00 12.41
N VAL A 173 15.08 -5.16 13.08
CA VAL A 173 16.38 -5.35 12.43
C VAL A 173 17.15 -6.49 13.11
N ALA A 174 17.86 -7.30 12.32
CA ALA A 174 18.79 -8.32 12.79
C ALA A 174 20.05 -8.39 11.90
N CYS A 175 21.15 -8.90 12.46
CA CYS A 175 22.38 -9.16 11.72
C CYS A 175 22.25 -10.40 10.82
N THR A 176 23.10 -10.47 9.79
CA THR A 176 23.31 -11.76 9.10
C THR A 176 23.80 -12.83 10.08
N ASN A 177 23.22 -14.03 9.97
CA ASN A 177 23.45 -15.18 10.84
C ASN A 177 23.06 -14.98 12.32
N GLU A 178 22.35 -13.90 12.66
CA GLU A 178 21.71 -13.76 13.97
C GLU A 178 20.41 -14.56 14.00
N ASP A 179 20.21 -15.32 15.08
CA ASP A 179 18.98 -16.03 15.33
C ASP A 179 17.87 -15.04 15.70
N VAL A 180 16.83 -15.01 14.89
CA VAL A 180 15.62 -14.21 15.13
C VAL A 180 14.51 -15.15 15.50
N THR A 181 13.86 -14.90 16.64
CA THR A 181 12.71 -15.69 17.08
C THR A 181 11.44 -14.93 16.77
N PHE A 182 10.47 -15.61 16.17
CA PHE A 182 9.12 -15.14 15.91
C PHE A 182 8.15 -15.86 16.84
N ARG A 183 7.09 -15.17 17.24
CA ARG A 183 6.00 -15.70 18.07
C ARG A 183 4.67 -15.45 17.39
N VAL A 184 3.82 -16.48 17.38
CA VAL A 184 2.47 -16.40 16.84
C VAL A 184 1.45 -16.23 17.97
N VAL A 185 0.47 -15.37 17.75
CA VAL A 185 -0.72 -15.26 18.60
C VAL A 185 -1.90 -15.86 17.84
N THR A 186 -2.64 -16.74 18.50
CA THR A 186 -3.83 -17.40 17.94
C THR A 186 -5.06 -17.03 18.76
N SER A 187 -6.23 -17.03 18.12
CA SER A 187 -7.51 -16.69 18.77
C SER A 187 -7.86 -17.59 19.96
N THR A 188 -7.31 -18.80 19.98
CA THR A 188 -7.35 -19.72 21.12
C THR A 188 -5.96 -20.20 21.48
N SER A 189 -5.52 -19.96 22.72
CA SER A 189 -4.22 -20.39 23.21
C SER A 189 -4.10 -21.92 23.27
N GLY A 190 -2.93 -22.47 22.92
CA GLY A 190 -2.61 -23.89 23.09
C GLY A 190 -2.85 -24.78 21.88
N ASN A 191 -3.31 -24.24 20.75
CA ASN A 191 -3.50 -24.96 19.48
C ASN A 191 -2.32 -24.76 18.51
N TYR A 192 -1.11 -24.52 19.04
CA TYR A 192 0.07 -24.21 18.23
C TYR A 192 0.58 -25.39 17.40
N ASP A 193 0.16 -26.61 17.70
CA ASP A 193 0.48 -27.80 16.89
C ASP A 193 -0.13 -27.74 15.47
N LEU A 194 -1.09 -26.83 15.25
CA LEU A 194 -1.69 -26.58 13.93
C LEU A 194 -0.93 -25.56 13.09
N ILE A 195 0.04 -24.86 13.67
CA ILE A 195 0.75 -23.78 12.98
C ILE A 195 1.84 -24.35 12.11
N TYR A 196 1.93 -23.89 10.87
CA TYR A 196 3.07 -24.12 10.00
C TYR A 196 3.83 -22.80 9.80
N TRP A 197 5.15 -22.86 9.95
CA TRP A 197 6.03 -21.71 9.82
C TRP A 197 6.88 -21.81 8.57
N TRP A 198 7.07 -20.69 7.88
CA TRP A 198 8.04 -20.57 6.79
C TRP A 198 8.52 -19.13 6.61
N GLY A 199 9.79 -18.94 6.26
CA GLY A 199 10.35 -17.58 6.12
C GLY A 199 11.68 -17.49 5.41
N GLY A 200 12.13 -18.57 4.78
CA GLY A 200 13.52 -18.71 4.36
C GLY A 200 14.44 -18.92 5.56
N GLY A 201 15.74 -18.75 5.33
CA GLY A 201 16.74 -18.86 6.39
C GLY A 201 17.10 -20.30 6.76
N THR A 202 17.59 -20.51 7.98
CA THR A 202 17.93 -21.83 8.53
C THR A 202 17.44 -21.96 9.98
N PRO A 203 16.46 -22.83 10.27
CA PRO A 203 15.66 -23.64 9.33
C PRO A 203 14.73 -22.80 8.44
N GLU A 204 14.37 -23.33 7.28
CA GLU A 204 13.45 -22.66 6.34
C GLU A 204 11.98 -22.77 6.77
N THR A 205 11.62 -23.88 7.44
CA THR A 205 10.25 -24.22 7.84
C THR A 205 10.19 -24.94 9.19
N GLN A 206 9.03 -24.92 9.84
CA GLN A 206 8.74 -25.69 11.06
C GLN A 206 7.25 -26.07 11.13
N GLU A 207 6.95 -27.34 11.43
CA GLU A 207 5.60 -27.79 11.76
C GLU A 207 5.36 -27.69 13.28
N GLY A 208 4.26 -27.04 13.65
CA GLY A 208 3.84 -26.80 15.02
C GLY A 208 4.67 -25.74 15.76
N GLY A 209 4.21 -25.39 16.96
CA GLY A 209 4.94 -24.57 17.93
C GLY A 209 4.54 -23.10 17.96
N GLU A 210 4.57 -22.53 19.17
CA GLU A 210 4.24 -21.11 19.42
C GLU A 210 5.30 -20.15 18.86
N THR A 211 6.54 -20.64 18.71
CA THR A 211 7.68 -19.85 18.26
C THR A 211 8.44 -20.52 17.13
N PHE A 212 9.04 -19.72 16.27
CA PHE A 212 9.92 -20.15 15.19
C PHE A 212 11.20 -19.33 15.19
N THR A 213 12.35 -19.98 15.32
CA THR A 213 13.67 -19.32 15.32
C THR A 213 14.39 -19.67 14.02
N THR A 214 14.84 -18.65 13.29
CA THR A 214 15.61 -18.81 12.04
C THR A 214 16.65 -17.70 11.89
N ASN A 215 17.58 -17.86 10.95
CA ASN A 215 18.61 -16.86 10.62
C ASN A 215 18.88 -16.82 9.11
N TRP A 216 19.46 -15.72 8.62
CA TRP A 216 19.77 -15.53 7.20
C TRP A 216 21.22 -15.15 6.98
N SER A 217 21.87 -15.77 5.99
CA SER A 217 23.27 -15.49 5.65
C SER A 217 23.46 -14.30 4.69
N SER A 218 22.38 -13.59 4.35
CA SER A 218 22.40 -12.48 3.39
C SER A 218 21.46 -11.37 3.81
N ALA A 219 21.91 -10.12 3.63
CA ALA A 219 21.14 -8.93 3.94
C ALA A 219 19.85 -8.77 3.08
N GLY A 220 19.05 -7.76 3.44
CA GLY A 220 17.78 -7.38 2.84
C GLY A 220 16.57 -7.81 3.67
N THR A 221 15.42 -7.22 3.35
CA THR A 221 14.13 -7.50 3.99
C THR A 221 13.73 -8.97 3.80
N LYS A 222 13.29 -9.61 4.88
CA LYS A 222 12.77 -10.97 4.94
C LYS A 222 11.36 -10.95 5.49
N ILE A 223 10.55 -11.92 5.07
CA ILE A 223 9.16 -12.07 5.51
C ILE A 223 9.01 -13.47 6.07
N VAL A 224 8.54 -13.57 7.31
CA VAL A 224 8.23 -14.83 7.98
C VAL A 224 6.72 -14.95 8.13
N TRP A 225 6.19 -16.12 7.80
CA TRP A 225 4.78 -16.45 7.83
C TRP A 225 4.51 -17.50 8.90
N ALA A 226 3.39 -17.34 9.60
CA ALA A 226 2.75 -18.39 10.37
C ALA A 226 1.37 -18.64 9.77
N GLU A 227 1.10 -19.89 9.40
CA GLU A 227 -0.17 -20.28 8.79
C GLU A 227 -0.86 -21.39 9.58
N CYS A 228 -2.18 -21.38 9.52
CA CYS A 228 -3.08 -22.43 9.97
C CYS A 228 -4.04 -22.66 8.81
N ASP A 229 -3.87 -23.77 8.07
CA ASP A 229 -4.60 -24.07 6.83
C ASP A 229 -4.65 -22.82 5.91
N ASP A 230 -5.82 -22.21 5.65
CA ASP A 230 -5.96 -21.04 4.76
C ASP A 230 -5.80 -19.68 5.48
N CYS A 231 -5.56 -19.65 6.80
CA CYS A 231 -5.34 -18.42 7.57
C CYS A 231 -3.85 -18.19 7.79
N SER A 232 -3.30 -17.05 7.40
CA SER A 232 -1.88 -16.74 7.56
C SER A 232 -1.64 -15.30 7.97
N GLU A 233 -0.67 -15.10 8.87
CA GLU A 233 -0.13 -13.79 9.19
C GLU A 233 1.37 -13.77 8.92
N SER A 234 1.93 -12.56 8.74
CA SER A 234 3.35 -12.40 8.42
C SER A 234 4.00 -11.27 9.19
N ARG A 235 5.33 -11.37 9.32
CA ARG A 235 6.17 -10.34 9.92
C ARG A 235 7.39 -10.09 9.03
N GLU A 236 7.63 -8.83 8.72
CA GLU A 236 8.86 -8.40 8.05
C GLU A 236 9.99 -8.14 9.05
N ILE A 237 11.22 -8.42 8.64
CA ILE A 237 12.44 -8.05 9.36
C ILE A 237 13.54 -7.68 8.38
N ASP A 238 14.31 -6.64 8.69
CA ASP A 238 15.46 -6.25 7.88
C ASP A 238 16.73 -6.94 8.37
N ILE A 239 17.36 -7.71 7.48
CA ILE A 239 18.65 -8.33 7.75
C ILE A 239 19.76 -7.42 7.23
N ILE A 240 20.70 -7.06 8.09
CA ILE A 240 21.80 -6.14 7.76
C ILE A 240 23.16 -6.85 7.83
N ASP A 241 24.10 -6.41 6.99
CA ASP A 241 25.50 -6.85 7.01
C ASP A 241 26.40 -5.61 7.11
N GLY A 242 27.06 -5.45 8.26
CA GLY A 242 27.85 -4.25 8.58
C GLY A 242 27.00 -3.04 8.97
N PHE A 243 27.33 -1.85 8.46
CA PHE A 243 26.62 -0.61 8.74
C PHE A 243 25.50 -0.40 7.73
N THR A 244 24.25 -0.35 8.19
CA THR A 244 23.09 -0.09 7.32
C THR A 244 22.21 0.95 7.99
N VAL A 245 22.00 2.07 7.29
CA VAL A 245 21.00 3.07 7.71
C VAL A 245 19.69 2.67 7.04
N ILE A 246 18.72 2.23 7.84
CA ILE A 246 17.37 1.94 7.36
C ILE A 246 16.52 3.16 7.72
N PRO A 247 16.14 4.00 6.75
CA PRO A 247 15.24 5.11 7.02
C PRO A 247 13.82 4.56 7.23
N THR A 248 13.39 4.37 8.48
CA THR A 248 12.04 3.85 8.80
C THR A 248 10.93 4.81 8.34
N LEU A 249 11.16 6.12 8.41
CA LEU A 249 10.30 7.16 7.82
C LEU A 249 10.97 8.54 7.88
N ALA A 250 11.61 8.99 6.79
CA ALA A 250 12.16 10.35 6.71
C ALA A 250 11.10 11.34 6.21
N VAL A 251 10.14 11.72 7.05
CA VAL A 251 9.27 12.87 6.73
C VAL A 251 10.05 14.14 7.03
N VAL A 252 10.55 14.81 6.01
CA VAL A 252 11.21 16.13 6.13
C VAL A 252 10.12 17.19 6.12
N CYS A 253 9.80 17.77 7.28
CA CYS A 253 9.04 19.01 7.42
C CYS A 253 9.09 19.50 8.88
N ASP A 254 9.34 20.80 9.01
CA ASP A 254 9.33 21.68 10.20
C ASP A 254 10.45 21.55 11.23
N ASN A 255 10.77 22.69 11.86
CA ASN A 255 11.99 23.04 12.59
C ASN A 255 12.23 22.29 13.93
N GLU A 256 11.93 21.00 14.00
CA GLU A 256 12.16 20.16 15.18
C GLU A 256 13.26 19.14 14.90
N THR A 257 14.14 18.90 15.88
CA THR A 257 15.15 17.83 15.86
C THR A 257 14.44 16.51 15.58
N LYS A 258 14.85 15.78 14.53
CA LYS A 258 14.26 14.49 14.19
C LYS A 258 15.18 13.36 14.62
N ASP A 259 14.60 12.40 15.31
CA ASP A 259 15.25 11.15 15.66
C ASP A 259 15.31 10.30 14.38
N PHE A 260 16.52 9.91 13.97
CA PHE A 260 16.73 8.82 13.03
C PHE A 260 17.16 7.60 13.84
N GLU A 261 16.57 6.46 13.55
CA GLU A 261 17.08 5.19 14.05
C GLU A 261 18.05 4.64 13.01
N ALA A 262 19.27 4.35 13.44
CA ALA A 262 20.28 3.72 12.61
C ALA A 262 20.83 2.53 13.37
N TRP A 263 21.17 1.48 12.63
CA TRP A 263 21.63 0.22 13.20
C TRP A 263 22.97 -0.17 12.59
N ILE A 264 23.80 -0.79 13.40
CA ILE A 264 25.04 -1.39 12.94
C ILE A 264 25.13 -2.82 13.43
N CYS A 265 25.57 -3.72 12.55
CA CYS A 265 25.93 -5.05 12.94
C CYS A 265 27.37 -5.09 13.46
N VAL A 266 27.55 -5.23 14.78
CA VAL A 266 28.86 -5.33 15.42
C VAL A 266 29.01 -6.73 16.01
N ASN A 267 29.93 -7.53 15.46
CA ASN A 267 30.18 -8.90 15.89
C ASN A 267 28.94 -9.82 15.86
N GLY A 268 28.02 -9.60 14.91
CA GLY A 268 26.81 -10.42 14.76
C GLY A 268 25.68 -10.05 15.72
N THR A 269 25.73 -8.86 16.34
CA THR A 269 24.64 -8.31 17.13
C THR A 269 24.30 -6.91 16.62
N VAL A 270 23.01 -6.60 16.57
CA VAL A 270 22.52 -5.26 16.22
C VAL A 270 22.77 -4.30 17.39
N GLU A 271 23.42 -3.18 17.09
CA GLU A 271 23.57 -2.05 18.00
C GLU A 271 22.88 -0.82 17.44
N ASN A 272 22.13 -0.10 18.29
CA ASN A 272 21.56 1.20 17.94
C ASN A 272 22.69 2.23 17.84
N VAL A 273 22.70 2.98 16.75
CA VAL A 273 23.58 4.12 16.54
C VAL A 273 22.95 5.33 17.23
N THR A 274 23.53 5.72 18.35
CA THR A 274 23.16 6.92 19.09
C THR A 274 24.06 8.10 18.75
N ALA A 275 23.67 9.33 19.14
CA ALA A 275 24.51 10.52 19.00
C ALA A 275 25.90 10.39 19.69
N ASP A 276 25.98 9.57 20.74
CA ASP A 276 27.23 9.29 21.49
C ASP A 276 28.07 8.13 20.89
N SER A 277 27.58 7.48 19.82
CA SER A 277 28.26 6.34 19.23
C SER A 277 29.56 6.78 18.55
N THR A 278 30.70 6.31 19.07
CA THR A 278 32.03 6.63 18.54
C THR A 278 32.52 5.49 17.66
N PHE A 279 32.61 5.75 16.35
CA PHE A 279 33.11 4.77 15.38
C PHE A 279 34.63 4.90 15.24
N SER A 280 35.35 3.81 15.47
CA SER A 280 36.76 3.69 15.07
C SER A 280 36.85 2.74 13.89
N THR A 281 37.16 3.27 12.71
CA THR A 281 37.44 2.42 11.55
C THR A 281 38.82 1.80 11.73
N SER A 282 38.90 0.47 11.78
CA SER A 282 40.18 -0.25 11.90
C SER A 282 40.94 -0.35 10.57
N ASN A 283 40.33 0.07 9.47
CA ASN A 283 40.94 0.10 8.14
C ASN A 283 40.80 1.48 7.47
N GLY A 284 41.85 2.28 7.57
CA GLY A 284 42.06 3.45 6.73
C GLY A 284 42.11 4.75 7.52
N SER A 285 43.31 5.37 7.58
CA SER A 285 43.45 6.78 7.95
C SER A 285 42.52 7.60 7.06
N MET A 286 41.62 8.42 7.64
CA MET A 286 40.87 9.41 6.86
C MET A 286 41.88 10.35 6.20
N LYS A 287 42.09 10.20 4.89
CA LYS A 287 43.01 11.06 4.13
C LYS A 287 42.25 12.25 3.59
N LYS A 288 42.82 13.45 3.72
CA LYS A 288 42.36 14.58 2.92
C LYS A 288 42.44 14.21 1.44
N PRO A 289 41.55 14.73 0.58
CA PRO A 289 41.57 14.45 -0.87
C PRO A 289 42.94 14.68 -1.54
N ASN A 290 43.81 15.48 -0.91
CA ASN A 290 45.09 15.94 -1.48
C ASN A 290 46.34 15.55 -0.67
N GLY A 291 46.22 14.76 0.42
CA GLY A 291 47.38 14.30 1.20
C GLY A 291 48.15 15.34 2.03
N GLU A 292 47.61 16.55 2.24
CA GLU A 292 48.27 17.60 3.06
C GLU A 292 47.87 17.53 4.55
N GLU A 293 48.86 17.52 5.43
CA GLU A 293 48.68 17.24 6.88
C GLU A 293 48.23 18.44 7.75
N SER A 294 48.05 19.65 7.21
CA SER A 294 47.71 20.81 8.04
C SER A 294 46.70 21.76 7.40
N GLY A 295 45.51 21.87 8.01
CA GLY A 295 44.43 22.80 7.66
C GLY A 295 43.07 22.31 8.20
N PRO A 296 42.14 23.20 8.61
CA PRO A 296 40.80 22.81 9.06
C PRO A 296 39.94 22.42 7.86
N ASP A 297 39.85 21.13 7.51
CA ASP A 297 39.03 20.69 6.37
C ASP A 297 38.41 19.29 6.55
N ASN A 298 37.18 19.20 6.04
CA ASN A 298 36.28 18.05 5.90
C ASN A 298 36.99 16.72 5.56
N TYR A 299 36.84 15.73 6.45
CA TYR A 299 37.27 14.37 6.20
C TYR A 299 36.18 13.60 5.40
N ARG A 300 36.60 12.80 4.42
CA ARG A 300 35.70 11.93 3.63
C ARG A 300 35.96 10.48 4.00
N LEU A 301 34.90 9.72 4.24
CA LEU A 301 34.96 8.27 4.20
C LEU A 301 35.05 7.86 2.72
N HIS A 302 36.24 7.50 2.25
CA HIS A 302 36.44 6.93 0.91
C HIS A 302 36.35 5.41 1.05
N THR A 303 35.28 4.78 0.55
CA THR A 303 35.31 3.36 0.22
C THR A 303 35.71 3.25 -1.25
N ASP A 304 36.89 2.69 -1.52
CA ASP A 304 37.55 2.78 -2.84
C ASP A 304 36.96 1.86 -3.92
N THR A 305 35.74 1.35 -3.78
CA THR A 305 35.07 0.64 -4.88
C THR A 305 33.54 0.65 -4.72
N PRO A 306 32.78 1.29 -5.64
CA PRO A 306 31.33 1.19 -5.64
C PRO A 306 30.90 -0.26 -5.92
N SER A 307 29.99 -0.80 -5.11
CA SER A 307 29.19 -1.96 -5.51
C SER A 307 28.33 -1.57 -6.71
N SER A 308 28.35 -2.36 -7.77
CA SER A 308 27.57 -2.12 -8.99
C SER A 308 26.09 -2.51 -8.88
N SER A 309 25.55 -2.65 -7.67
CA SER A 309 24.14 -2.96 -7.46
C SER A 309 23.31 -1.68 -7.55
N VAL A 310 22.45 -1.62 -8.58
CA VAL A 310 21.38 -0.63 -8.72
C VAL A 310 20.47 -0.74 -7.49
N ASN A 311 20.11 0.39 -6.86
CA ASN A 311 19.32 0.56 -5.62
C ASN A 311 20.10 0.69 -4.28
N SER A 312 21.30 1.26 -4.26
CA SER A 312 21.87 1.74 -2.99
C SER A 312 21.69 3.26 -2.91
N ASP A 313 20.69 3.74 -2.16
CA ASP A 313 20.63 5.13 -1.74
C ASP A 313 21.77 5.37 -0.75
N TRP A 314 22.66 6.32 -1.05
CA TRP A 314 23.76 6.65 -0.12
C TRP A 314 23.39 7.87 0.70
N VAL A 315 23.42 7.71 2.02
CA VAL A 315 23.47 8.82 2.95
C VAL A 315 24.92 9.30 3.06
N ARG A 316 25.19 10.56 2.69
CA ARG A 316 26.51 11.17 2.84
C ARG A 316 26.60 11.93 4.17
N ALA A 317 27.16 11.28 5.19
CA ALA A 317 27.61 11.99 6.39
C ALA A 317 28.89 12.79 6.05
N THR A 318 28.90 14.10 6.30
CA THR A 318 30.11 14.93 6.16
C THR A 318 30.53 15.41 7.54
N TYR A 319 31.73 15.03 7.98
CA TYR A 319 32.30 15.49 9.25
C TYR A 319 32.97 16.85 9.06
N ASN A 320 32.41 17.90 9.68
CA ASN A 320 32.94 19.26 9.63
C ASN A 320 33.48 19.77 10.98
N GLY A 321 33.82 18.86 11.90
CA GLY A 321 34.44 19.20 13.19
C GLY A 321 35.96 19.39 13.08
N GLN A 322 36.53 20.34 13.82
CA GLN A 322 37.94 20.22 14.22
C GLN A 322 38.04 19.07 15.24
N THR A 323 39.02 18.19 15.08
CA THR A 323 39.20 16.93 15.82
C THR A 323 39.51 17.09 17.32
N THR A 324 39.24 18.26 17.91
CA THR A 324 39.58 18.59 19.31
C THR A 324 38.41 19.13 20.11
N ASP A 325 37.23 19.32 19.52
CA ASP A 325 36.06 19.80 20.27
C ASP A 325 35.28 18.60 20.86
N SER A 326 34.84 18.70 22.11
CA SER A 326 34.20 17.59 22.85
C SER A 326 32.73 17.37 22.50
N ASP A 327 32.13 18.29 21.75
CA ASP A 327 30.75 18.22 21.29
C ASP A 327 30.75 17.86 19.80
N HIS A 328 30.56 16.57 19.50
CA HIS A 328 30.61 16.01 18.16
C HIS A 328 29.21 15.87 17.56
N ASP A 329 28.62 16.96 17.08
CA ASP A 329 27.43 16.86 16.22
C ASP A 329 27.86 16.51 14.79
N CYS A 330 27.54 15.28 14.37
CA CYS A 330 27.62 14.90 12.97
C CYS A 330 26.36 15.44 12.26
N ASP A 331 26.46 16.61 11.63
CA ASP A 331 25.38 17.11 10.78
C ASP A 331 25.23 16.23 9.54
N LEU A 332 24.14 15.47 9.50
CA LEU A 332 23.71 14.76 8.31
C LEU A 332 23.04 15.74 7.34
N THR A 333 23.81 16.26 6.39
CA THR A 333 23.23 17.10 5.34
C THR A 333 22.60 16.22 4.26
N VAL A 334 21.27 16.04 4.30
CA VAL A 334 20.52 15.50 3.16
C VAL A 334 20.62 16.51 2.03
N ARG A 335 21.35 16.14 0.97
CA ARG A 335 21.54 17.01 -0.19
C ARG A 335 20.41 16.73 -1.16
N CYS A 336 19.48 17.67 -1.22
CA CYS A 336 18.52 17.80 -2.29
C CYS A 336 19.20 17.67 -3.67
N CYS A 337 18.63 16.84 -4.56
CA CYS A 337 19.16 16.53 -5.88
C CYS A 337 18.34 17.26 -6.95
N CYS A 338 18.79 18.44 -7.37
CA CYS A 338 18.30 19.07 -8.60
C CYS A 338 19.17 18.66 -9.78
N THR A 339 18.56 18.25 -10.88
CA THR A 339 19.24 17.91 -12.13
C THR A 339 19.26 19.15 -13.03
N PRO A 340 20.39 19.85 -13.18
CA PRO A 340 20.45 21.06 -13.99
C PRO A 340 20.22 20.71 -15.46
N GLN A 341 19.10 21.16 -16.00
CA GLN A 341 18.74 21.00 -17.39
C GLN A 341 17.80 22.13 -17.82
N LEU A 342 18.36 23.12 -18.50
CA LEU A 342 17.58 24.16 -19.14
C LEU A 342 16.62 23.54 -20.16
N SER A 343 15.32 23.76 -19.96
CA SER A 343 14.26 23.20 -20.77
C SER A 343 13.23 24.27 -21.13
N HIS A 344 12.70 24.19 -22.35
CA HIS A 344 11.73 25.15 -22.87
C HIS A 344 10.53 24.44 -23.46
N ILE A 345 9.35 25.03 -23.25
CA ILE A 345 8.10 24.67 -23.92
C ILE A 345 7.59 25.91 -24.61
N SER A 346 7.47 25.88 -25.93
CA SER A 346 7.28 27.12 -26.68
C SER A 346 6.31 27.01 -27.85
N ALA A 347 5.68 28.14 -28.17
CA ALA A 347 5.18 28.43 -29.49
C ALA A 347 6.20 29.33 -30.20
N GLN A 348 6.59 29.00 -31.44
CA GLN A 348 7.55 29.81 -32.19
C GLN A 348 7.18 29.92 -33.67
N LYS A 349 7.55 31.04 -34.30
CA LYS A 349 7.28 31.29 -35.72
C LYS A 349 8.39 32.08 -36.39
N TYR A 350 8.71 31.69 -37.62
CA TYR A 350 9.64 32.43 -38.47
C TYR A 350 8.93 33.55 -39.22
N VAL A 351 9.38 34.78 -38.98
CA VAL A 351 8.85 36.00 -39.57
C VAL A 351 10.01 36.95 -39.86
N SER A 352 10.15 37.38 -41.10
CA SER A 352 11.20 38.32 -41.48
C SER A 352 10.94 39.73 -40.92
N LEU A 353 12.02 40.45 -40.60
CA LEU A 353 12.02 41.87 -40.21
C LEU A 353 11.21 42.14 -38.94
N LEU A 354 11.33 41.26 -37.95
CA LEU A 354 10.67 41.44 -36.65
C LEU A 354 11.33 42.58 -35.87
N VAL A 355 10.47 43.40 -35.25
CA VAL A 355 10.85 44.52 -34.37
C VAL A 355 10.01 44.57 -33.09
N GLY A 356 9.10 43.61 -32.88
CA GLY A 356 8.39 43.53 -31.61
C GLY A 356 7.53 42.28 -31.47
N VAL A 357 7.17 41.99 -30.23
CA VAL A 357 6.32 40.88 -29.81
C VAL A 357 5.45 41.31 -28.64
N GLU A 358 4.20 40.86 -28.61
CA GLU A 358 3.23 41.14 -27.55
C GLU A 358 2.43 39.88 -27.22
N ALA A 359 2.13 39.69 -25.94
CA ALA A 359 1.17 38.71 -25.46
C ALA A 359 0.63 39.08 -24.09
N THR A 360 -0.56 38.60 -23.79
CA THR A 360 -1.15 38.60 -22.46
C THR A 360 -0.92 37.25 -21.81
N ILE A 361 -0.24 37.25 -20.67
CA ILE A 361 0.12 36.04 -19.93
C ILE A 361 -0.67 35.98 -18.62
N LYS A 362 -1.30 34.84 -18.35
CA LYS A 362 -1.84 34.51 -17.03
C LYS A 362 -0.72 33.95 -16.15
N THR A 363 -0.38 34.69 -15.10
CA THR A 363 0.71 34.35 -14.18
C THR A 363 0.38 33.07 -13.43
N ARG A 364 1.28 32.09 -13.49
CA ARG A 364 1.25 30.84 -12.72
C ARG A 364 2.66 30.50 -12.28
N TYR A 365 2.91 30.59 -10.98
CA TYR A 365 4.13 30.07 -10.38
C TYR A 365 3.91 28.60 -10.04
N GLY A 366 4.69 27.70 -10.64
CA GLY A 366 4.93 26.36 -10.11
C GLY A 366 5.99 26.39 -9.01
N ASP A 367 6.34 25.27 -8.43
CA ASP A 367 7.44 25.18 -7.47
C ASP A 367 8.80 25.04 -8.15
N LEU A 368 9.85 25.51 -7.50
CA LEU A 368 11.22 25.20 -7.90
C LEU A 368 11.70 23.93 -7.17
N CYS A 369 12.69 23.30 -7.76
CA CYS A 369 13.41 22.20 -7.18
C CYS A 369 14.00 22.64 -5.84
N CYS A 370 13.66 21.91 -4.78
CA CYS A 370 14.26 22.05 -3.46
C CYS A 370 14.06 23.43 -2.81
N GLU A 371 12.91 24.06 -3.04
CA GLU A 371 12.51 25.31 -2.38
C GLU A 371 12.59 25.28 -0.86
N ASP A 372 12.43 24.09 -0.26
CA ASP A 372 12.51 23.89 1.19
C ASP A 372 13.96 23.68 1.68
N CYS A 373 14.96 23.70 0.79
CA CYS A 373 16.35 23.42 1.14
C CYS A 373 17.24 24.69 1.04
N PRO A 374 17.80 25.19 2.15
CA PRO A 374 18.52 26.47 2.17
C PRO A 374 19.90 26.46 1.48
N LEU A 375 20.41 25.31 1.04
CA LEU A 375 21.81 25.12 0.61
C LEU A 375 21.99 24.85 -0.90
N GLN A 376 21.00 25.17 -1.74
CA GLN A 376 20.88 24.56 -3.06
C GLN A 376 21.33 25.42 -4.26
N PRO A 377 21.72 24.75 -5.38
CA PRO A 377 21.96 25.39 -6.67
C PRO A 377 20.65 26.00 -7.18
N GLY A 378 20.74 27.13 -7.88
CA GLY A 378 19.57 27.95 -8.16
C GLY A 378 18.49 27.25 -9.00
N GLY A 379 17.24 27.47 -8.64
CA GLY A 379 16.06 27.11 -9.43
C GLY A 379 15.60 28.30 -10.27
N LEU A 380 15.00 28.01 -11.42
CA LEU A 380 14.36 29.04 -12.24
C LEU A 380 13.17 28.45 -12.98
N GLN A 381 12.08 29.21 -12.99
CA GLN A 381 11.01 29.05 -13.95
C GLN A 381 10.67 30.43 -14.52
N ALA A 382 10.25 30.48 -15.78
CA ALA A 382 9.82 31.72 -16.41
C ALA A 382 8.72 31.48 -17.44
N ALA A 383 7.88 32.50 -17.65
CA ALA A 383 6.99 32.58 -18.80
C ALA A 383 7.29 33.89 -19.54
N ILE A 384 7.79 33.75 -20.76
CA ILE A 384 8.45 34.83 -21.52
C ILE A 384 7.98 34.88 -22.97
N LEU A 385 8.20 36.02 -23.61
CA LEU A 385 8.05 36.23 -25.05
C LEU A 385 9.24 37.03 -25.56
N GLY A 386 9.67 36.75 -26.78
CA GLY A 386 10.82 37.43 -27.36
C GLY A 386 10.86 37.35 -28.87
N ILE A 387 11.83 38.06 -29.43
CA ILE A 387 12.25 37.91 -30.83
C ILE A 387 13.76 37.64 -30.87
N ILE A 388 14.17 36.80 -31.84
CA ILE A 388 15.54 36.33 -31.99
C ILE A 388 16.07 36.72 -33.37
N ASP A 389 17.30 37.22 -33.39
CA ASP A 389 18.17 37.25 -34.56
C ASP A 389 18.92 35.90 -34.64
N ASP A 390 18.39 35.01 -35.49
CA ASP A 390 18.90 33.64 -35.62
C ASP A 390 20.35 33.59 -36.14
N ASP A 391 20.82 34.62 -36.85
CA ASP A 391 22.18 34.65 -37.40
C ASP A 391 23.23 34.84 -36.31
N TYR A 392 22.87 35.51 -35.21
CA TYR A 392 23.80 35.89 -34.14
C TYR A 392 23.43 35.33 -32.77
N GLY A 393 22.26 34.67 -32.64
CA GLY A 393 21.73 34.21 -31.35
C GLY A 393 21.46 35.37 -30.38
N ALA A 394 21.27 36.57 -30.93
CA ALA A 394 20.91 37.77 -30.18
C ALA A 394 19.39 37.81 -30.01
N PHE A 395 18.90 38.27 -28.86
CA PHE A 395 17.47 38.33 -28.60
C PHE A 395 17.10 39.48 -27.68
N GLY A 396 15.81 39.81 -27.68
CA GLY A 396 15.19 40.65 -26.67
C GLY A 396 13.88 40.02 -26.23
N GLU A 397 13.71 39.88 -24.92
CA GLU A 397 12.59 39.16 -24.31
C GLU A 397 12.10 39.79 -23.01
N THR A 398 10.86 39.46 -22.64
CA THR A 398 10.25 39.91 -21.40
C THR A 398 9.15 38.97 -20.95
N GLY A 399 8.84 39.01 -19.66
CA GLY A 399 7.83 38.17 -19.03
C GLY A 399 7.89 38.27 -17.51
N TYR A 400 7.61 37.16 -16.84
CA TYR A 400 7.86 37.00 -15.42
C TYR A 400 8.68 35.75 -15.15
N LEU A 401 9.36 35.74 -14.01
CA LEU A 401 10.07 34.58 -13.53
C LEU A 401 9.93 34.41 -12.02
N ARG A 402 10.15 33.18 -11.57
CA ARG A 402 10.40 32.83 -10.17
C ARG A 402 11.75 32.12 -10.14
N THR A 403 12.63 32.53 -9.24
CA THR A 403 13.96 31.97 -9.10
C THR A 403 14.28 31.73 -7.64
N MET A 404 15.17 30.78 -7.40
CA MET A 404 15.76 30.51 -6.11
C MET A 404 17.27 30.74 -6.22
N SER A 405 17.84 31.54 -5.34
CA SER A 405 19.29 31.74 -5.26
C SER A 405 19.70 31.85 -3.80
N ALA A 406 20.62 30.98 -3.36
CA ALA A 406 21.09 30.93 -1.98
C ALA A 406 19.95 30.78 -0.94
N GLY A 407 18.96 29.96 -1.26
CA GLY A 407 17.80 29.71 -0.39
C GLY A 407 16.74 30.81 -0.38
N GLU A 408 16.94 31.92 -1.10
CA GLU A 408 15.93 32.96 -1.24
C GLU A 408 15.12 32.74 -2.52
N ILE A 409 13.79 32.62 -2.36
CA ILE A 409 12.84 32.58 -3.47
C ILE A 409 12.44 34.00 -3.82
N GLY A 410 12.67 34.38 -5.07
CA GLY A 410 12.29 35.68 -5.62
C GLY A 410 11.33 35.54 -6.79
N GLN A 411 10.37 36.45 -6.89
CA GLN A 411 9.49 36.62 -8.05
C GLN A 411 9.74 37.98 -8.66
N ALA A 412 9.81 38.07 -9.99
CA ALA A 412 10.03 39.33 -10.67
C ALA A 412 9.30 39.36 -12.02
N ARG A 413 8.95 40.57 -12.46
CA ARG A 413 8.87 40.81 -13.90
C ARG A 413 10.28 40.99 -14.46
N PHE A 414 10.47 40.52 -15.68
CA PHE A 414 11.78 40.31 -16.26
C PHE A 414 11.85 40.90 -17.67
N ALA A 415 13.01 41.48 -17.99
CA ALA A 415 13.42 41.79 -19.34
C ALA A 415 14.88 41.37 -19.53
N GLU A 416 15.20 40.88 -20.72
CA GLU A 416 16.56 40.55 -21.12
C GLU A 416 16.82 41.01 -22.55
N VAL A 417 18.02 41.53 -22.79
CA VAL A 417 18.57 41.74 -24.12
C VAL A 417 19.94 41.08 -24.18
N LYS A 418 20.10 40.16 -25.12
CA LYS A 418 21.37 39.51 -25.42
C LYS A 418 21.89 39.98 -26.77
N GLY A 419 23.11 40.49 -26.77
CA GLY A 419 23.87 40.88 -27.96
C GLY A 419 25.36 40.58 -27.74
N PRO A 420 26.27 41.57 -27.79
CA PRO A 420 27.67 41.39 -27.39
C PRO A 420 27.87 41.03 -25.92
N GLY A 421 26.85 41.32 -25.09
CA GLY A 421 26.77 40.96 -23.69
C GLY A 421 25.35 40.52 -23.33
N ASN A 422 25.15 40.11 -22.08
CA ASN A 422 23.83 39.80 -21.55
C ASN A 422 23.39 40.89 -20.55
N HIS A 423 22.24 41.49 -20.80
CA HIS A 423 21.66 42.53 -19.96
C HIS A 423 20.29 42.09 -19.47
N GLN A 424 20.22 41.83 -18.16
CA GLN A 424 18.99 41.43 -17.50
C GLN A 424 18.52 42.52 -16.55
N LYS A 425 17.20 42.73 -16.50
CA LYS A 425 16.55 43.58 -15.52
C LYS A 425 15.48 42.77 -14.80
N LEU A 426 15.71 42.58 -13.50
CA LEU A 426 14.77 41.99 -12.57
C LEU A 426 14.11 43.10 -11.75
N ASP A 427 12.79 43.16 -11.79
CA ASP A 427 11.99 44.05 -10.94
C ASP A 427 11.16 43.21 -9.96
N TRP A 428 11.78 42.95 -8.81
CA TRP A 428 11.21 42.18 -7.69
C TRP A 428 10.00 42.87 -7.05
N GLN A 429 9.91 44.20 -7.12
CA GLN A 429 8.79 44.96 -6.55
C GLN A 429 7.60 45.00 -7.51
N GLY A 430 7.86 44.91 -8.81
CA GLY A 430 6.87 44.85 -9.88
C GLY A 430 6.46 43.44 -10.29
N ALA A 431 6.72 42.42 -9.46
CA ALA A 431 6.34 41.04 -9.76
C ALA A 431 4.81 40.90 -9.90
N PRO A 432 4.32 40.22 -10.95
CA PRO A 432 2.89 39.95 -11.08
C PRO A 432 2.43 38.99 -9.99
N SER A 433 1.22 39.19 -9.45
CA SER A 433 0.63 38.27 -8.48
C SER A 433 0.18 36.96 -9.16
N GLU A 434 0.18 35.87 -8.40
CA GLU A 434 -0.35 34.56 -8.83
C GLU A 434 -1.78 34.70 -9.38
N GLY A 435 -2.02 34.17 -10.59
CA GLY A 435 -3.29 34.24 -11.30
C GLY A 435 -3.65 35.58 -11.94
N SER A 436 -2.82 36.62 -11.77
CA SER A 436 -3.01 37.88 -12.47
C SER A 436 -2.77 37.72 -13.97
N ILE A 437 -3.48 38.52 -14.77
CA ILE A 437 -3.40 38.53 -16.23
C ILE A 437 -2.80 39.87 -16.65
N ASN A 438 -1.64 39.85 -17.30
CA ASN A 438 -0.92 41.07 -17.68
C ASN A 438 -0.43 40.98 -19.13
N THR A 439 -0.38 42.12 -19.80
CA THR A 439 0.17 42.23 -21.16
C THR A 439 1.64 42.63 -21.10
N TYR A 440 2.47 41.82 -21.73
CA TYR A 440 3.90 42.04 -21.89
C TYR A 440 4.20 42.34 -23.34
N ARG A 441 5.14 43.25 -23.57
CA ARG A 441 5.59 43.61 -24.92
C ARG A 441 7.05 44.00 -24.93
N ALA A 442 7.79 43.52 -25.92
CA ALA A 442 9.13 43.97 -26.23
C ALA A 442 9.12 44.64 -27.60
N GLU A 443 9.67 45.85 -27.70
CA GLU A 443 9.87 46.56 -28.96
C GLU A 443 11.33 46.95 -29.16
N PHE A 444 11.76 46.77 -30.39
CA PHE A 444 13.06 47.11 -30.89
C PHE A 444 12.93 48.25 -31.91
N ASP A 445 13.44 49.44 -31.59
CA ASP A 445 13.52 50.53 -32.56
C ASP A 445 14.78 50.38 -33.40
N LYS A 446 14.62 49.84 -34.60
CA LYS A 446 15.73 49.62 -35.53
C LYS A 446 16.50 50.89 -35.91
N SER A 447 15.84 52.05 -35.93
CA SER A 447 16.49 53.30 -36.32
C SER A 447 17.47 53.84 -35.27
N THR A 448 17.25 53.47 -34.01
CA THR A 448 18.07 53.90 -32.87
C THR A 448 18.81 52.74 -32.20
N GLY A 449 18.46 51.50 -32.54
CA GLY A 449 18.94 50.28 -31.90
C GLY A 449 18.44 50.09 -30.46
N ILE A 450 17.42 50.84 -30.02
CA ILE A 450 16.95 50.87 -28.63
C ILE A 450 15.87 49.82 -28.39
N TRP A 451 16.02 49.07 -27.30
CA TRP A 451 14.97 48.18 -26.78
C TRP A 451 14.10 48.88 -25.74
N THR A 452 12.78 48.70 -25.85
CA THR A 452 11.78 49.16 -24.88
C THR A 452 10.85 48.02 -24.49
N PHE A 453 10.67 47.83 -23.19
CA PHE A 453 9.81 46.80 -22.61
C PHE A 453 8.60 47.42 -21.94
N TYR A 454 7.44 46.83 -22.17
CA TYR A 454 6.16 47.32 -21.65
C TYR A 454 5.49 46.25 -20.80
N TYR A 455 4.78 46.73 -19.78
CA TYR A 455 3.96 45.95 -18.87
C TYR A 455 2.64 46.69 -18.71
N ASN A 456 1.53 46.06 -19.12
CA ASN A 456 0.21 46.67 -19.21
C ASN A 456 0.24 48.02 -19.95
N GLU A 457 0.74 47.98 -21.18
CA GLU A 457 0.87 49.12 -22.11
C GLU A 457 1.85 50.23 -21.67
N THR A 458 2.37 50.18 -20.44
CA THR A 458 3.29 51.17 -19.89
C THR A 458 4.73 50.72 -20.07
N ALA A 459 5.57 51.56 -20.67
CA ALA A 459 7.00 51.31 -20.75
C ALA A 459 7.59 51.27 -19.34
N TRP A 460 8.23 50.16 -18.97
CA TRP A 460 8.79 49.97 -17.63
C TRP A 460 10.31 49.89 -17.64
N HIS A 461 10.93 49.56 -18.78
CA HIS A 461 12.38 49.54 -18.93
C HIS A 461 12.83 49.82 -20.36
N THR A 462 13.99 50.48 -20.51
CA THR A 462 14.64 50.74 -21.80
C THR A 462 16.15 50.51 -21.71
N TRP A 463 16.76 50.03 -22.80
CA TRP A 463 18.21 49.89 -22.92
C TRP A 463 18.74 50.71 -24.11
N PRO A 464 19.22 51.94 -23.88
CA PRO A 464 19.82 52.76 -24.94
C PRO A 464 21.24 52.33 -25.29
N ASP A 465 21.95 51.68 -24.36
CA ASP A 465 23.40 51.39 -24.48
C ASP A 465 23.73 50.35 -25.56
N PHE A 466 22.71 49.69 -26.14
CA PHE A 466 22.83 48.66 -27.16
C PHE A 466 22.57 49.15 -28.59
N ALA A 467 22.32 50.45 -28.73
CA ALA A 467 22.00 51.10 -29.99
C ALA A 467 22.88 50.63 -31.16
N SER A 468 24.20 50.73 -31.00
CA SER A 468 25.17 50.45 -32.08
C SER A 468 25.34 48.98 -32.46
N TYR A 469 24.84 48.03 -31.65
CA TYR A 469 24.88 46.62 -32.03
C TYR A 469 23.64 46.23 -32.82
N TRP A 470 22.49 46.83 -32.48
CA TRP A 470 21.22 46.44 -33.03
C TRP A 470 20.76 47.28 -34.22
N ASP A 471 21.28 48.50 -34.41
CA ASP A 471 20.83 49.46 -35.44
C ASP A 471 20.81 48.94 -36.90
N ASP A 472 21.49 47.83 -37.20
CA ASP A 472 21.44 47.14 -38.50
C ASP A 472 20.80 45.74 -38.48
N LYS A 473 20.37 45.27 -37.31
CA LYS A 473 19.87 43.90 -37.12
C LYS A 473 18.41 43.74 -37.52
N THR A 474 18.08 42.50 -37.86
CA THR A 474 16.71 42.10 -38.17
C THR A 474 16.44 40.77 -37.49
N CYS A 475 15.45 40.72 -36.62
CA CYS A 475 15.04 39.46 -36.02
C CYS A 475 14.22 38.63 -37.04
N GLY A 476 14.42 37.32 -37.01
CA GLY A 476 13.83 36.35 -37.94
C GLY A 476 12.82 35.41 -37.29
N ARG A 477 12.81 35.34 -35.96
CA ARG A 477 11.96 34.43 -35.19
C ARG A 477 11.30 35.15 -34.02
N VAL A 478 10.03 34.82 -33.78
CA VAL A 478 9.27 35.22 -32.59
C VAL A 478 8.90 33.98 -31.79
N TYR A 479 8.90 34.08 -30.47
CA TYR A 479 8.55 32.99 -29.58
C TYR A 479 7.78 33.47 -28.34
N TRP A 480 7.05 32.52 -27.77
CA TRP A 480 6.40 32.58 -26.47
C TRP A 480 6.72 31.27 -25.76
N SER A 481 7.31 31.32 -24.57
CA SER A 481 7.89 30.13 -23.94
C SER A 481 7.64 30.09 -22.45
N GLY A 482 7.43 28.88 -21.94
CA GLY A 482 7.82 28.51 -20.60
C GLY A 482 9.28 28.07 -20.58
N GLU A 483 9.98 28.35 -19.50
CA GLU A 483 11.38 27.98 -19.28
C GLU A 483 11.56 27.47 -17.86
N VAL A 484 12.38 26.44 -17.70
CA VAL A 484 12.80 25.92 -16.40
C VAL A 484 14.28 25.53 -16.44
N HIS A 485 14.99 25.64 -15.31
CA HIS A 485 16.44 25.39 -15.26
C HIS A 485 16.80 23.98 -14.74
N ASN A 486 15.95 23.37 -13.92
CA ASN A 486 16.11 21.99 -13.46
C ASN A 486 14.98 21.10 -13.99
N LEU A 487 15.23 19.78 -14.10
CA LEU A 487 14.21 18.81 -14.47
C LEU A 487 13.07 18.69 -13.44
N GLU A 488 13.33 19.11 -12.21
CA GLU A 488 12.42 19.07 -11.06
C GLU A 488 11.84 20.47 -10.73
N ASP A 489 12.18 21.51 -11.51
CA ASP A 489 11.47 22.78 -11.46
C ASP A 489 10.14 22.63 -12.22
N ASP A 490 9.05 23.10 -11.62
CA ASP A 490 7.74 23.09 -12.25
C ASP A 490 7.66 24.13 -13.37
N MET A 491 7.12 23.72 -14.52
CA MET A 491 6.75 24.65 -15.58
C MET A 491 5.60 25.56 -15.11
N PRO A 492 5.50 26.84 -15.55
CA PRO A 492 4.39 27.71 -15.19
C PRO A 492 3.00 27.08 -15.44
N GLY A 493 2.25 26.85 -14.36
CA GLY A 493 0.90 26.29 -14.38
C GLY A 493 0.85 24.77 -14.23
N THR A 494 -0.33 24.23 -13.96
CA THR A 494 -0.56 22.78 -13.81
C THR A 494 -1.57 22.27 -14.82
N SER A 495 -1.73 20.95 -14.97
CA SER A 495 -2.70 20.38 -15.92
C SER A 495 -4.14 20.91 -15.72
N GLY A 496 -4.56 21.09 -14.46
CA GLY A 496 -5.85 21.68 -14.09
C GLY A 496 -5.90 23.21 -14.12
N ASN A 497 -4.74 23.88 -14.18
CA ASN A 497 -4.65 25.33 -14.09
C ASN A 497 -3.44 25.88 -14.87
N LYS A 498 -3.49 25.69 -16.18
CA LYS A 498 -2.43 26.02 -17.13
C LYS A 498 -2.06 27.51 -17.13
N CYS A 499 -0.80 27.83 -17.47
CA CYS A 499 -0.40 29.18 -17.83
C CYS A 499 -0.85 29.45 -19.27
N ASN A 500 -1.64 30.50 -19.46
CA ASN A 500 -2.24 30.84 -20.75
C ASN A 500 -1.50 32.02 -21.37
N PHE A 501 -1.01 31.84 -22.59
CA PHE A 501 -0.61 32.93 -23.47
C PHE A 501 -1.77 33.24 -24.41
N THR A 502 -2.23 34.48 -24.40
CA THR A 502 -3.34 34.95 -25.25
C THR A 502 -2.96 36.24 -25.94
N GLY A 503 -3.64 36.57 -27.05
CA GLY A 503 -3.33 37.78 -27.80
C GLY A 503 -1.89 37.78 -28.36
N CYS A 504 -1.33 36.62 -28.67
CA CYS A 504 0.01 36.49 -29.23
C CYS A 504 0.11 37.25 -30.56
N GLN A 505 0.95 38.26 -30.60
CA GLN A 505 1.13 39.16 -31.75
C GLN A 505 2.62 39.44 -31.98
N TYR A 506 2.95 39.81 -33.21
CA TYR A 506 4.28 40.30 -33.57
C TYR A 506 4.17 41.59 -34.38
N LYS A 507 5.25 42.37 -34.42
CA LYS A 507 5.37 43.60 -35.18
C LYS A 507 6.55 43.51 -36.14
N LYS A 508 6.32 43.86 -37.41
CA LYS A 508 7.35 44.00 -38.43
C LYS A 508 7.83 45.44 -38.53
N ASP A 509 9.05 45.63 -39.02
CA ASP A 509 9.61 46.95 -39.33
C ASP A 509 8.63 47.76 -40.22
N GLY A 510 8.32 48.99 -39.81
CA GLY A 510 7.34 49.88 -40.44
C GLY A 510 5.86 49.45 -40.36
N GLY A 511 5.54 48.36 -39.64
CA GLY A 511 4.18 47.82 -39.53
C GLY A 511 3.48 48.05 -38.19
N SER A 512 2.21 47.64 -38.11
CA SER A 512 1.47 47.48 -36.85
C SER A 512 1.67 46.06 -36.28
N TYR A 513 1.26 45.84 -35.04
CA TYR A 513 1.10 44.48 -34.54
C TYR A 513 0.10 43.69 -35.40
N GLN A 514 0.42 42.41 -35.59
CA GLN A 514 -0.38 41.47 -36.35
C GLN A 514 -0.57 40.19 -35.51
N PRO A 515 -1.74 39.54 -35.58
CA PRO A 515 -1.95 38.22 -34.99
C PRO A 515 -0.85 37.24 -35.41
N ALA A 516 -0.33 36.46 -34.45
CA ALA A 516 0.74 35.50 -34.72
C ALA A 516 0.34 34.46 -35.77
N GLY A 517 -0.93 34.05 -35.80
CA GLY A 517 -1.43 32.99 -36.67
C GLY A 517 -0.76 31.65 -36.36
N LEU A 518 -0.65 31.32 -35.07
CA LEU A 518 -0.11 30.06 -34.57
C LEU A 518 -0.94 28.87 -35.07
N THR A 519 -0.25 27.79 -35.39
CA THR A 519 -0.80 26.47 -35.72
C THR A 519 -0.28 25.45 -34.71
N GLU A 520 -0.83 24.24 -34.71
CA GLU A 520 -0.32 23.15 -33.87
C GLU A 520 1.16 22.87 -34.12
N ALA A 521 1.62 22.97 -35.37
CA ALA A 521 3.03 22.75 -35.74
C ALA A 521 3.99 23.83 -35.20
N ASP A 522 3.47 24.98 -34.79
CA ASP A 522 4.25 26.06 -34.18
C ASP A 522 4.46 25.83 -32.68
N VAL A 523 3.70 24.91 -32.05
CA VAL A 523 3.73 24.63 -30.61
C VAL A 523 4.49 23.33 -30.35
N ALA A 524 5.60 23.42 -29.64
CA ALA A 524 6.45 22.29 -29.29
C ALA A 524 6.20 21.86 -27.83
N ASP A 525 5.86 20.59 -27.65
CA ASP A 525 5.74 19.94 -26.33
C ASP A 525 7.00 19.13 -26.00
N SER A 526 7.31 18.97 -24.71
CA SER A 526 8.26 17.97 -24.21
C SER A 526 7.45 16.76 -23.76
N THR A 527 7.78 15.56 -24.22
CA THR A 527 6.80 14.46 -24.12
C THR A 527 6.49 14.05 -22.68
N ASP A 528 7.42 14.19 -21.74
CA ASP A 528 7.31 13.42 -20.49
C ASP A 528 6.91 14.29 -19.27
N LYS A 529 7.48 15.49 -19.08
CA LYS A 529 7.27 16.28 -17.84
C LYS A 529 6.40 17.53 -17.97
N TRP A 530 6.55 18.25 -19.07
CA TRP A 530 5.86 19.53 -19.27
C TRP A 530 4.95 19.43 -20.47
N GLY A 531 3.90 20.24 -20.50
CA GLY A 531 2.86 20.20 -21.53
C GLY A 531 2.76 21.51 -22.30
N ALA A 532 2.47 21.39 -23.59
CA ALA A 532 2.09 22.49 -24.47
C ALA A 532 0.78 22.16 -25.21
N GLU A 533 -0.07 23.15 -25.45
CA GLU A 533 -1.32 22.97 -26.19
C GLU A 533 -1.63 24.19 -27.04
N HIS A 534 -1.79 23.99 -28.34
CA HIS A 534 -2.34 25.01 -29.23
C HIS A 534 -3.82 25.26 -28.91
N VAL A 535 -4.20 26.54 -28.74
CA VAL A 535 -5.59 26.93 -28.44
C VAL A 535 -6.21 27.66 -29.62
N SER A 536 -5.47 28.58 -30.24
CA SER A 536 -5.92 29.33 -31.42
C SER A 536 -4.75 29.98 -32.17
N GLY A 537 -5.05 30.70 -33.25
CA GLY A 537 -4.06 31.50 -33.98
C GLY A 537 -3.33 32.56 -33.13
N THR A 538 -3.80 32.88 -31.93
CA THR A 538 -3.17 33.87 -31.04
C THR A 538 -3.08 33.37 -29.59
N ALA A 539 -3.23 32.07 -29.35
CA ALA A 539 -3.19 31.54 -28.00
C ALA A 539 -2.65 30.10 -27.95
N PHE A 540 -1.91 29.80 -26.88
CA PHE A 540 -1.49 28.46 -26.50
C PHE A 540 -1.32 28.39 -24.98
N ASN A 541 -1.23 27.17 -24.45
CA ASN A 541 -1.05 26.90 -23.04
C ASN A 541 0.28 26.19 -22.79
N ILE A 542 0.85 26.43 -21.61
CA ILE A 542 1.93 25.62 -21.04
C ILE A 542 1.54 25.18 -19.62
N TRP A 543 2.09 24.06 -19.16
CA TRP A 543 1.89 23.57 -17.79
C TRP A 543 2.91 22.49 -17.41
N ASP A 544 3.01 22.23 -16.12
CA ASP A 544 3.63 21.03 -15.56
C ASP A 544 2.64 19.86 -15.55
N LYS A 545 3.01 18.73 -16.18
CA LYS A 545 2.15 17.53 -16.26
C LYS A 545 2.06 16.81 -14.92
N GLU A 546 3.10 16.88 -14.09
CA GLU A 546 3.27 16.13 -12.84
C GLU A 546 3.75 17.05 -11.70
N PRO A 547 2.94 18.06 -11.31
CA PRO A 547 3.33 19.00 -10.28
C PRO A 547 3.48 18.27 -8.93
N GLY A 548 4.68 18.31 -8.36
CA GLY A 548 4.94 17.86 -6.98
C GLY A 548 5.49 16.45 -6.80
N GLU A 549 5.78 15.66 -7.85
CA GLU A 549 6.61 14.46 -7.70
C GLU A 549 8.09 14.86 -7.58
N LYS A 550 8.44 15.41 -6.41
CA LYS A 550 9.80 15.83 -6.05
C LYS A 550 10.55 14.73 -5.30
N THR A 551 10.39 13.47 -5.72
CA THR A 551 11.22 12.41 -5.15
C THR A 551 12.63 12.59 -5.70
N CYS A 552 13.58 12.86 -4.80
CA CYS A 552 14.99 12.77 -5.16
C CYS A 552 15.25 11.32 -5.59
N PRO A 553 15.70 11.07 -6.83
CA PRO A 553 16.09 9.74 -7.26
C PRO A 553 17.39 9.27 -6.61
#